data_AF-A0ABD3PHF1-F1
#
_entry.id   AF-A0ABD3PHF1-F1
#
_cell.length_a   1.000
_cell.length_b   1.000
_cell.length_c   1.000
_cell.angle_alpha   90.00
_cell.angle_beta   90.00
_cell.angle_gamma   90.00
#
_symmetry.space_group_name_H-M   'P 1'
#
loop_
_entity.id
_entity.type
_entity.pdbx_description
1 polymer ?
#
loop_
_entity_poly.entity_id
_entity_poly.type
_entity_poly.pdbx_seq_one_letter_code
_entity_poly.pdbx_strand_id
1 'polypeptide(L)'
;MKEGQTNPLRIASPKCRLFLGLLCVSIVIYTKISIVHLRNNDIEKFDSPIQDPTHNFSKYSNQAPRNQCQIIYVLGVEGAIHHGFTPILHSLALHQIDPTGQPHDVQLQPRALRSALFGRFREKRPLNDASLIRDTLSNLCPNDGRRHVIIEDSSFPCGQEGDPRGYRYPRQSEWRNMTMRQIAESEVAMNHPVNLYQFVELYGPYAQIQFVVLHRPFLETVASHMDWDGGWEGHSHLIRGFMVLLRRFLNERGVDGVTGEKIWTIVCVERLMSKFYQYQGEGGPQVDHEEWDLGRRRILSYLADFLGWSQKECKDCFDSWRERSSDKISSLQNDEIMPLLDHMKEIEGIWPPVLLESLPEQRCST
;
A
#
# COMPACT_ATOMS: atom_id res chain seq x y z
N MET A 1 -58.34 -0.31 -37.71
CA MET A 1 -58.22 -0.83 -36.33
C MET A 1 -58.24 -2.34 -36.39
N LYS A 2 -57.13 -3.01 -36.03
CA LYS A 2 -57.07 -4.46 -35.83
C LYS A 2 -56.57 -4.68 -34.41
N GLU A 3 -57.43 -5.24 -33.57
CA GLU A 3 -57.13 -5.61 -32.18
C GLU A 3 -56.18 -6.81 -32.18
N GLY A 4 -55.06 -6.68 -31.44
CA GLY A 4 -54.10 -7.76 -31.21
C GLY A 4 -54.49 -8.55 -29.96
N GLN A 5 -54.71 -9.85 -30.13
CA GLN A 5 -54.87 -10.80 -29.02
C GLN A 5 -53.51 -11.11 -28.40
N THR A 6 -53.40 -10.94 -27.08
CA THR A 6 -52.26 -11.39 -26.27
C THR A 6 -52.54 -12.78 -25.70
N ASN A 7 -51.59 -13.70 -25.87
CA ASN A 7 -51.66 -15.05 -25.29
C ASN A 7 -51.28 -15.01 -23.80
N PRO A 8 -51.98 -15.75 -22.92
CA PRO A 8 -51.66 -15.81 -21.51
C PRO A 8 -50.41 -16.66 -21.25
N LEU A 9 -49.51 -16.14 -20.39
CA LEU A 9 -48.34 -16.86 -19.89
C LEU A 9 -48.77 -18.11 -19.10
N ARG A 10 -48.27 -19.28 -19.52
CA ARG A 10 -48.41 -20.54 -18.79
C ARG A 10 -47.58 -20.49 -17.49
N ILE A 11 -48.26 -20.58 -16.36
CA ILE A 11 -47.65 -20.73 -15.04
C ILE A 11 -47.01 -22.12 -14.96
N ALA A 12 -45.70 -22.17 -14.77
CA ALA A 12 -44.94 -23.41 -14.63
C ALA A 12 -45.39 -24.20 -13.39
N SER A 13 -45.53 -25.52 -13.56
CA SER A 13 -46.01 -26.42 -12.51
C SER A 13 -45.09 -26.45 -11.27
N PRO A 14 -45.62 -26.73 -10.07
CA PRO A 14 -44.85 -26.71 -8.81
C PRO A 14 -43.61 -27.63 -8.82
N LYS A 15 -43.64 -28.72 -9.60
CA LYS A 15 -42.53 -29.67 -9.74
C LYS A 15 -41.32 -29.08 -10.48
N CYS A 16 -41.54 -28.06 -11.32
CA CYS A 16 -40.47 -27.39 -12.07
C CYS A 16 -39.66 -26.41 -11.21
N ARG A 17 -40.25 -25.86 -10.13
CA ARG A 17 -39.58 -24.92 -9.23
C ARG A 17 -38.57 -25.61 -8.30
N LEU A 18 -38.85 -26.85 -7.90
CA LEU A 18 -37.95 -27.61 -7.04
C LEU A 18 -36.66 -28.04 -7.77
N PHE A 19 -36.79 -28.40 -9.06
CA PHE A 19 -35.64 -28.76 -9.90
C PHE A 19 -34.74 -27.57 -10.21
N LEU A 20 -35.31 -26.38 -10.44
CA LEU A 20 -34.52 -25.16 -10.66
C LEU A 20 -33.73 -24.75 -9.40
N GLY A 21 -34.34 -24.88 -8.22
CA GLY A 21 -33.68 -24.57 -6.94
C GLY A 21 -32.49 -25.48 -6.66
N LEU A 22 -32.62 -26.78 -6.89
CA LEU A 22 -31.53 -27.74 -6.71
C LEU A 22 -30.39 -27.51 -7.70
N LEU A 23 -30.71 -27.18 -8.97
CA LEU A 23 -29.70 -26.87 -9.98
C LEU A 23 -28.86 -25.63 -9.61
N CYS A 24 -29.49 -24.58 -9.08
CA CYS A 24 -28.79 -23.38 -8.64
C CYS A 24 -27.85 -23.64 -7.45
N VAL A 25 -28.27 -24.45 -6.47
CA VAL A 25 -27.42 -24.80 -5.32
C VAL A 25 -26.22 -25.65 -5.75
N SER A 26 -26.42 -26.60 -6.66
CA SER A 26 -25.32 -27.42 -7.21
C SER A 26 -24.31 -26.57 -7.99
N ILE A 27 -24.77 -25.58 -8.78
CA ILE A 27 -23.89 -24.68 -9.52
C ILE A 27 -23.04 -23.81 -8.58
N VAL A 28 -23.61 -23.30 -7.49
CA VAL A 28 -22.88 -22.47 -6.50
C VAL A 28 -21.83 -23.29 -5.72
N ILE A 29 -22.15 -24.53 -5.37
CA ILE A 29 -21.20 -25.42 -4.68
C ILE A 29 -20.06 -25.81 -5.63
N TYR A 30 -20.37 -26.14 -6.89
CA TYR A 30 -19.35 -26.51 -7.87
C TYR A 30 -18.41 -25.34 -8.21
N THR A 31 -18.93 -24.11 -8.34
CA THR A 31 -18.09 -22.92 -8.55
C THR A 31 -17.20 -22.62 -7.36
N LYS A 32 -17.67 -22.74 -6.11
CA LYS A 32 -16.81 -22.55 -4.93
C LYS A 32 -15.68 -23.58 -4.84
N ILE A 33 -15.95 -24.85 -5.13
CA ILE A 33 -14.93 -25.92 -5.09
C ILE A 33 -13.93 -25.75 -6.22
N SER A 34 -14.36 -25.39 -7.44
CA SER A 34 -13.44 -25.09 -8.55
C SER A 34 -12.56 -23.87 -8.29
N ILE A 35 -13.05 -22.85 -7.59
CA ILE A 35 -12.24 -21.67 -7.20
C ILE A 35 -11.15 -22.04 -6.18
N VAL A 36 -11.45 -22.92 -5.21
CA VAL A 36 -10.46 -23.41 -4.24
C VAL A 36 -9.41 -24.30 -4.93
N HIS A 37 -9.81 -25.09 -5.92
CA HIS A 37 -8.89 -25.98 -6.63
C HIS A 37 -7.98 -25.24 -7.63
N LEU A 38 -8.47 -24.20 -8.30
CA LEU A 38 -7.65 -23.34 -9.16
C LEU A 38 -6.63 -22.53 -8.36
N ARG A 39 -6.96 -22.12 -7.13
CA ARG A 39 -6.04 -21.38 -6.25
C ARG A 39 -4.83 -22.19 -5.78
N ASN A 40 -4.92 -23.52 -5.78
CA ASN A 40 -3.82 -24.39 -5.35
C ASN A 40 -2.92 -24.89 -6.51
N ASN A 41 -3.42 -24.93 -7.75
CA ASN A 41 -2.67 -25.51 -8.88
C ASN A 41 -1.84 -24.50 -9.68
N ASP A 42 -2.09 -23.19 -9.55
CA ASP A 42 -1.32 -22.15 -10.27
C ASP A 42 -0.08 -21.65 -9.49
N ILE A 43 0.16 -22.15 -8.28
CA ILE A 43 1.35 -21.82 -7.47
C ILE A 43 2.56 -22.69 -7.86
N GLU A 44 2.36 -23.87 -8.47
CA GLU A 44 3.46 -24.80 -8.81
C GLU A 44 4.16 -24.52 -10.15
N LYS A 45 3.81 -23.45 -10.89
CA LYS A 45 4.35 -23.17 -12.24
C LYS A 45 5.39 -22.07 -12.35
N PHE A 46 5.87 -21.52 -11.22
CA PHE A 46 6.94 -20.52 -11.20
C PHE A 46 8.31 -21.06 -10.76
N ASP A 47 8.52 -22.38 -10.78
CA ASP A 47 9.84 -23.01 -10.60
C ASP A 47 10.65 -23.06 -11.90
N SER A 48 10.85 -21.90 -12.53
CA SER A 48 12.05 -21.75 -13.36
C SER A 48 13.19 -21.42 -12.41
N PRO A 49 14.28 -22.20 -12.36
CA PRO A 49 15.39 -21.89 -11.47
C PRO A 49 15.97 -20.53 -11.89
N ILE A 50 15.64 -19.49 -11.13
CA ILE A 50 16.39 -18.24 -11.13
C ILE A 50 17.81 -18.67 -10.80
N GLN A 51 18.72 -18.53 -11.75
CA GLN A 51 20.14 -18.78 -11.52
C GLN A 51 20.55 -17.97 -10.30
N ASP A 52 20.92 -18.69 -9.25
CA ASP A 52 21.26 -18.16 -7.94
C ASP A 52 22.37 -17.09 -8.08
N PRO A 53 22.06 -15.79 -7.92
CA PRO A 53 23.04 -14.72 -8.04
C PRO A 53 24.00 -14.68 -6.85
N THR A 54 23.81 -15.51 -5.82
CA THR A 54 24.53 -15.42 -4.55
C THR A 54 26.00 -15.81 -4.63
N HIS A 55 26.45 -16.47 -5.71
CA HIS A 55 27.73 -17.17 -5.67
C HIS A 55 29.02 -16.32 -5.84
N ASN A 56 28.94 -14.99 -5.94
CA ASN A 56 30.16 -14.15 -6.02
C ASN A 56 30.14 -12.83 -5.21
N PHE A 57 29.16 -12.60 -4.34
CA PHE A 57 29.08 -11.35 -3.58
C PHE A 57 29.95 -11.29 -2.32
N SER A 58 30.55 -12.40 -1.88
CA SER A 58 31.35 -12.46 -0.64
C SER A 58 32.67 -11.65 -0.69
N LYS A 59 33.00 -11.02 -1.83
CA LYS A 59 34.29 -10.34 -2.05
C LYS A 59 34.27 -8.82 -1.79
N TYR A 60 33.14 -8.24 -1.39
CA TYR A 60 33.02 -6.80 -1.11
C TYR A 60 33.00 -6.51 0.40
N SER A 61 34.12 -6.76 1.09
CA SER A 61 34.24 -6.65 2.56
C SER A 61 34.40 -5.22 3.12
N ASN A 62 33.90 -4.19 2.43
CA ASN A 62 33.89 -2.79 2.91
C ASN A 62 32.46 -2.24 3.02
N GLN A 63 31.50 -3.10 3.28
CA GLN A 63 30.09 -2.72 3.41
C GLN A 63 29.83 -2.16 4.81
N ALA A 64 29.08 -1.06 4.89
CA ALA A 64 28.48 -0.66 6.16
C ALA A 64 27.65 -1.84 6.66
N PRO A 65 27.78 -2.22 7.93
CA PRO A 65 27.05 -3.37 8.46
C PRO A 65 25.55 -3.06 8.36
N ARG A 66 24.78 -4.03 7.84
CA ARG A 66 23.32 -3.92 7.60
C ARG A 66 22.54 -3.29 8.75
N ASN A 67 23.00 -3.50 9.99
CA ASN A 67 22.41 -2.95 11.21
C ASN A 67 22.55 -1.42 11.36
N GLN A 68 23.43 -0.77 10.58
CA GLN A 68 23.60 0.69 10.55
C GLN A 68 22.75 1.37 9.48
N CYS A 69 22.16 0.63 8.53
CA CYS A 69 21.40 1.20 7.43
C CYS A 69 19.95 0.71 7.47
N GLN A 70 19.00 1.61 7.68
CA GLN A 70 17.57 1.31 7.66
C GLN A 70 16.90 2.13 6.55
N ILE A 71 16.18 1.46 5.66
CA ILE A 71 15.39 2.10 4.60
C ILE A 71 13.92 1.86 4.88
N ILE A 72 13.17 2.93 5.13
CA ILE A 72 11.74 2.90 5.36
C ILE A 72 11.04 3.43 4.11
N TYR A 73 10.22 2.59 3.48
CA TYR A 73 9.39 2.97 2.35
C TYR A 73 7.96 3.22 2.85
N VAL A 74 7.51 4.47 2.83
CA VAL A 74 6.11 4.83 3.12
C VAL A 74 5.27 4.51 1.89
N LEU A 75 4.51 3.42 1.98
CA LEU A 75 3.79 2.83 0.88
C LEU A 75 2.32 3.24 0.95
N GLY A 76 1.78 3.83 -0.10
CA GLY A 76 0.35 4.16 -0.16
C GLY A 76 -0.09 4.48 -1.56
N VAL A 77 -1.37 4.31 -1.82
CA VAL A 77 -1.96 4.78 -3.07
C VAL A 77 -2.09 6.31 -3.07
N GLU A 78 -2.20 6.89 -4.24
CA GLU A 78 -2.48 8.32 -4.39
C GLU A 78 -3.75 8.69 -3.61
N GLY A 79 -3.70 9.77 -2.83
CA GLY A 79 -4.78 10.14 -1.91
C GLY A 79 -4.67 9.58 -0.48
N ALA A 80 -3.73 8.67 -0.20
CA ALA A 80 -3.50 8.09 1.14
C ALA A 80 -2.77 9.01 2.15
N ILE A 81 -2.63 10.32 1.86
CA ILE A 81 -2.09 11.34 2.77
C ILE A 81 -0.60 11.12 3.17
N HIS A 82 0.22 10.54 2.30
CA HIS A 82 1.67 10.39 2.56
C HIS A 82 2.35 11.74 2.87
N HIS A 83 2.05 12.83 2.14
CA HIS A 83 2.60 14.15 2.45
C HIS A 83 2.25 14.70 3.85
N GLY A 84 1.13 14.26 4.43
CA GLY A 84 0.78 14.61 5.80
C GLY A 84 1.47 13.71 6.82
N PHE A 85 1.60 12.42 6.52
CA PHE A 85 2.16 11.43 7.44
C PHE A 85 3.70 11.40 7.48
N THR A 86 4.37 11.58 6.34
CA THR A 86 5.83 11.53 6.24
C THR A 86 6.55 12.48 7.21
N PRO A 87 6.10 13.73 7.43
CA PRO A 87 6.67 14.60 8.46
C PRO A 87 6.58 14.03 9.89
N ILE A 88 5.50 13.32 10.22
CA ILE A 88 5.32 12.67 11.53
C ILE A 88 6.38 11.59 11.72
N LEU A 89 6.53 10.70 10.72
CA LEU A 89 7.52 9.64 10.77
C LEU A 89 8.96 10.19 10.80
N HIS A 90 9.22 11.24 10.03
CA HIS A 90 10.52 11.92 10.02
C HIS A 90 10.84 12.53 11.39
N SER A 91 9.89 13.21 12.02
CA SER A 91 10.08 13.73 13.39
C SER A 91 10.33 12.60 14.38
N LEU A 92 9.59 11.48 14.27
CA LEU A 92 9.81 10.31 15.13
C LEU A 92 11.21 9.73 14.95
N ALA A 93 11.73 9.69 13.72
CA ALA A 93 13.07 9.21 13.41
C ALA A 93 14.16 10.13 13.98
N LEU A 94 13.97 11.45 13.91
CA LEU A 94 14.93 12.43 14.44
C LEU A 94 15.07 12.38 15.96
N HIS A 95 14.05 11.90 16.66
CA HIS A 95 14.08 11.71 18.12
C HIS A 95 14.82 10.45 18.54
N GLN A 96 15.19 9.56 17.60
CA GLN A 96 15.82 8.30 17.94
C GLN A 96 17.31 8.46 18.25
N ILE A 97 17.75 7.62 19.19
CA ILE A 97 19.14 7.50 19.59
C ILE A 97 19.56 6.05 19.37
N ASP A 98 20.70 5.86 18.71
CA ASP A 98 21.27 4.54 18.44
C ASP A 98 21.91 3.93 19.72
N PRO A 99 22.32 2.65 19.68
CA PRO A 99 22.95 2.00 20.85
C PRO A 99 24.25 2.64 21.34
N THR A 100 24.87 3.51 20.53
CA THR A 100 26.09 4.25 20.90
C THR A 100 25.78 5.58 21.58
N GLY A 101 24.50 5.93 21.71
CA GLY A 101 24.05 7.20 22.28
C GLY A 101 24.03 8.35 21.28
N GLN A 102 24.22 8.08 19.98
CA GLN A 102 24.20 9.11 18.94
C GLN A 102 22.81 9.24 18.31
N PRO A 103 22.36 10.46 17.96
CA PRO A 103 21.15 10.63 17.17
C PRO A 103 21.28 9.95 15.80
N HIS A 104 20.17 9.35 15.33
CA HIS A 104 20.11 8.81 13.97
C HIS A 104 20.44 9.90 12.93
N ASP A 105 21.12 9.52 11.85
CA ASP A 105 21.22 10.36 10.66
C ASP A 105 20.03 10.09 9.75
N VAL A 106 19.10 11.04 9.65
CA VAL A 106 17.82 10.85 8.98
C VAL A 106 17.82 11.59 7.64
N GLN A 107 17.59 10.85 6.55
CA GLN A 107 17.46 11.43 5.22
C GLN A 107 16.06 11.18 4.68
N LEU A 108 15.40 12.26 4.25
CA LEU A 108 14.10 12.19 3.61
C LEU A 108 14.23 12.25 2.08
N GLN A 109 13.63 11.29 1.40
CA GLN A 109 13.50 11.23 -0.06
C GLN A 109 14.83 11.44 -0.82
N PRO A 110 15.95 10.78 -0.42
CA PRO A 110 17.23 11.13 -1.00
C PRO A 110 17.28 10.77 -2.48
N ARG A 111 17.78 11.71 -3.28
CA ARG A 111 17.87 11.56 -4.75
C ARG A 111 18.67 10.32 -5.16
N ALA A 112 19.67 9.92 -4.36
CA ALA A 112 20.47 8.73 -4.61
C ALA A 112 19.62 7.46 -4.61
N LEU A 113 18.81 7.24 -3.57
CA LEU A 113 17.91 6.08 -3.48
C LEU A 113 16.91 6.09 -4.65
N ARG A 114 16.23 7.22 -4.89
CA ARG A 114 15.28 7.35 -6.00
C ARG A 114 15.91 7.05 -7.35
N SER A 115 17.10 7.57 -7.59
CA SER A 115 17.86 7.30 -8.82
C SER A 115 18.19 5.83 -8.98
N ALA A 116 18.43 5.14 -7.86
CA ALA A 116 18.82 3.74 -7.88
C ALA A 116 17.62 2.83 -8.07
N LEU A 117 16.52 3.09 -7.35
CA LEU A 117 15.27 2.34 -7.47
C LEU A 117 14.61 2.51 -8.82
N PHE A 118 14.73 3.71 -9.41
CA PHE A 118 13.88 4.07 -10.54
C PHE A 118 14.61 4.65 -11.76
N GLY A 119 15.93 4.65 -11.72
CA GLY A 119 16.75 5.30 -12.73
C GLY A 119 16.78 6.82 -12.60
N ARG A 120 17.71 7.44 -13.33
CA ARG A 120 17.77 8.90 -13.45
C ARG A 120 17.06 9.33 -14.71
N PHE A 121 16.68 10.60 -14.76
CA PHE A 121 16.20 11.20 -15.99
C PHE A 121 17.25 10.97 -17.11
N ARG A 122 16.87 10.22 -18.15
CA ARG A 122 17.72 9.82 -19.29
C ARG A 122 18.82 8.78 -19.00
N GLU A 123 18.85 8.16 -17.82
CA GLU A 123 19.80 7.10 -17.50
C GLU A 123 19.03 5.86 -17.02
N LYS A 124 19.06 4.79 -17.80
CA LYS A 124 18.49 3.50 -17.41
C LYS A 124 19.64 2.59 -16.98
N ARG A 125 19.89 2.51 -15.68
CA ARG A 125 20.72 1.46 -15.09
C ARG A 125 19.79 0.39 -14.52
N PRO A 126 20.09 -0.90 -14.70
CA PRO A 126 19.27 -1.94 -14.10
C PRO A 126 19.44 -1.92 -12.58
N LEU A 127 18.37 -2.23 -11.85
CA LEU A 127 18.36 -2.19 -10.38
C LEU A 127 19.42 -3.12 -9.75
N ASN A 128 19.75 -4.21 -10.43
CA ASN A 128 20.74 -5.20 -10.02
C ASN A 128 22.19 -4.83 -10.38
N ASP A 129 22.45 -3.61 -10.87
CA ASP A 129 23.81 -3.13 -11.10
C ASP A 129 24.55 -2.99 -9.76
N ALA A 130 25.51 -3.87 -9.51
CA ALA A 130 26.27 -3.91 -8.26
C ALA A 130 26.99 -2.59 -7.94
N SER A 131 27.43 -1.85 -8.96
CA SER A 131 28.05 -0.54 -8.73
C SER A 131 27.04 0.52 -8.37
N LEU A 132 25.82 0.47 -8.94
CA LEU A 132 24.72 1.35 -8.53
C LEU A 132 24.33 1.13 -7.07
N ILE A 133 24.15 -0.14 -6.67
CA ILE A 133 23.80 -0.50 -5.28
C ILE A 133 24.89 -0.01 -4.32
N ARG A 134 26.16 -0.33 -4.61
CA ARG A 134 27.31 0.10 -3.79
C ARG A 134 27.38 1.61 -3.67
N ASP A 135 27.33 2.34 -4.79
CA ASP A 135 27.46 3.80 -4.78
C ASP A 135 26.25 4.47 -4.07
N THR A 136 25.07 3.85 -4.17
CA THR A 136 23.87 4.30 -3.44
C THR A 136 24.08 4.13 -1.93
N LEU A 137 24.47 2.95 -1.49
CA LEU A 137 24.66 2.65 -0.07
C LEU A 137 25.83 3.42 0.54
N SER A 138 26.94 3.62 -0.18
CA SER A 138 28.06 4.42 0.32
C SER A 138 27.68 5.89 0.55
N ASN A 139 26.71 6.39 -0.22
CA ASN A 139 26.21 7.76 -0.07
C ASN A 139 25.14 7.87 1.03
N LEU A 140 24.26 6.88 1.15
CA LEU A 140 23.14 6.92 2.08
C LEU A 140 23.51 6.44 3.48
N CYS A 141 24.39 5.46 3.57
CA CYS A 141 24.76 4.76 4.79
C CYS A 141 26.28 4.56 4.82
N PRO A 142 27.08 5.64 4.91
CA PRO A 142 28.52 5.52 5.07
C PRO A 142 28.86 4.75 6.36
N ASN A 143 29.99 4.03 6.35
CA ASN A 143 30.49 3.36 7.55
C ASN A 143 31.20 4.35 8.48
N ASP A 144 30.43 5.28 9.04
CA ASP A 144 30.87 6.34 9.96
C ASP A 144 30.56 6.03 11.43
N GLY A 145 30.01 4.84 11.70
CA GLY A 145 29.62 4.38 13.03
C GLY A 145 28.23 4.83 13.47
N ARG A 146 27.52 5.66 12.69
CA ARG A 146 26.16 6.12 13.02
C ARG A 146 25.11 5.19 12.42
N ARG A 147 23.91 5.21 13.01
CA ARG A 147 22.72 4.62 12.37
C ARG A 147 22.08 5.61 11.40
N HIS A 148 21.92 5.18 10.16
CA HIS A 148 21.33 5.93 9.05
C HIS A 148 19.91 5.44 8.80
N VAL A 149 18.95 6.37 8.82
CA VAL A 149 17.53 6.11 8.54
C VAL A 149 17.13 6.87 7.28
N ILE A 150 16.80 6.12 6.24
CA ILE A 150 16.39 6.65 4.96
C ILE A 150 14.88 6.49 4.83
N ILE A 151 14.15 7.59 4.75
CA ILE A 151 12.70 7.58 4.54
C ILE A 151 12.42 7.91 3.08
N GLU A 152 11.93 6.95 2.32
CA GLU A 152 11.39 7.18 0.98
C GLU A 152 9.87 7.15 1.05
N ASP A 153 9.22 8.16 0.48
CA ASP A 153 7.79 8.15 0.27
C ASP A 153 7.47 8.52 -1.18
N SER A 154 6.57 7.73 -1.77
CA SER A 154 5.98 7.98 -3.07
C SER A 154 4.61 7.30 -3.11
N SER A 155 3.63 8.02 -3.67
CA SER A 155 2.30 7.46 -3.90
C SER A 155 2.26 6.60 -5.15
N PHE A 156 1.23 5.76 -5.23
CA PHE A 156 0.94 4.87 -6.33
C PHE A 156 -0.44 5.18 -6.93
N PRO A 157 -0.54 5.60 -8.20
CA PRO A 157 0.54 6.07 -9.07
C PRO A 157 1.13 7.41 -8.58
N CYS A 158 2.22 7.89 -9.20
CA CYS A 158 2.77 9.24 -8.95
C CYS A 158 3.24 9.96 -10.23
N GLY A 159 3.11 9.32 -11.39
CA GLY A 159 3.44 9.82 -12.71
C GLY A 159 2.21 10.04 -13.57
N GLN A 160 2.30 11.02 -14.46
CA GLN A 160 1.34 11.18 -15.55
C GLN A 160 1.64 10.17 -16.66
N GLU A 161 0.69 9.95 -17.56
CA GLU A 161 0.92 9.16 -18.76
C GLU A 161 2.04 9.82 -19.60
N GLY A 162 3.03 9.02 -19.99
CA GLY A 162 4.20 9.51 -20.73
C GLY A 162 5.20 10.34 -19.92
N ASP A 163 5.13 10.35 -18.57
CA ASP A 163 6.11 11.05 -17.75
C ASP A 163 7.53 10.53 -18.05
N PRO A 164 8.46 11.38 -18.53
CA PRO A 164 9.78 10.92 -18.95
C PRO A 164 10.69 10.59 -17.75
N ARG A 165 10.23 10.84 -16.52
CA ARG A 165 10.97 10.53 -15.29
C ARG A 165 10.71 9.08 -14.90
N GLY A 166 11.75 8.26 -14.99
CA GLY A 166 11.68 6.83 -14.60
C GLY A 166 11.25 6.60 -13.15
N TYR A 167 11.42 7.59 -12.26
CA TYR A 167 11.02 7.54 -10.85
C TYR A 167 9.57 7.81 -10.53
N ARG A 168 8.75 8.10 -11.54
CA ARG A 168 7.33 8.25 -11.32
C ARG A 168 6.59 7.08 -11.94
N TYR A 169 5.72 6.45 -11.15
CA TYR A 169 4.91 5.34 -11.63
C TYR A 169 3.83 5.89 -12.55
N PRO A 170 3.91 5.62 -13.86
CA PRO A 170 2.95 6.18 -14.79
C PRO A 170 1.58 5.59 -14.48
N ARG A 171 0.56 6.42 -14.70
CA ARG A 171 -0.82 5.95 -14.78
C ARG A 171 -0.95 4.95 -15.93
N GLN A 172 -1.69 3.88 -15.68
CA GLN A 172 -2.01 2.85 -16.67
C GLN A 172 -3.35 3.20 -17.29
N SER A 173 -3.33 4.00 -18.35
CA SER A 173 -4.56 4.55 -18.96
C SER A 173 -5.52 3.44 -19.40
N GLU A 174 -4.98 2.27 -19.76
CA GLU A 174 -5.74 1.08 -20.10
C GLU A 174 -6.56 0.50 -18.93
N TRP A 175 -6.12 0.68 -17.68
CA TRP A 175 -6.84 0.20 -16.50
C TRP A 175 -8.15 0.95 -16.25
N ARG A 176 -8.31 2.16 -16.80
CA ARG A 176 -9.52 2.97 -16.62
C ARG A 176 -10.78 2.29 -17.11
N ASN A 177 -10.67 1.31 -18.01
CA ASN A 177 -11.81 0.57 -18.56
C ASN A 177 -11.75 -0.93 -18.27
N MET A 178 -10.87 -1.36 -17.35
CA MET A 178 -10.71 -2.76 -16.98
C MET A 178 -11.43 -3.07 -15.68
N THR A 179 -12.00 -4.27 -15.61
CA THR A 179 -12.43 -4.86 -14.33
C THR A 179 -11.22 -5.14 -13.44
N MET A 180 -11.46 -5.25 -12.14
CA MET A 180 -10.41 -5.61 -11.17
C MET A 180 -9.66 -6.89 -11.53
N ARG A 181 -10.38 -7.89 -12.04
CA ARG A 181 -9.78 -9.14 -12.50
C ARG A 181 -8.84 -8.92 -13.70
N GLN A 182 -9.27 -8.15 -14.68
CA GLN A 182 -8.44 -7.83 -15.85
C GLN A 182 -7.19 -7.05 -15.47
N ILE A 183 -7.30 -6.07 -14.56
CA ILE A 183 -6.14 -5.34 -14.05
C ILE A 183 -5.18 -6.31 -13.35
N ALA A 184 -5.71 -7.14 -12.44
CA ALA A 184 -4.96 -8.12 -11.69
C ALA A 184 -4.21 -9.12 -12.60
N GLU A 185 -4.76 -9.47 -13.76
CA GLU A 185 -4.15 -10.42 -14.71
C GLU A 185 -3.30 -9.72 -15.79
N SER A 186 -3.23 -8.38 -15.81
CA SER A 186 -2.50 -7.65 -16.85
C SER A 186 -0.98 -7.79 -16.73
N GLU A 187 -0.28 -7.79 -17.88
CA GLU A 187 1.19 -7.88 -17.92
C GLU A 187 1.85 -6.75 -17.12
N VAL A 188 1.30 -5.54 -17.23
CA VAL A 188 1.77 -4.36 -16.51
C VAL A 188 1.63 -4.53 -15.00
N ALA A 189 0.52 -5.11 -14.53
CA ALA A 189 0.31 -5.41 -13.12
C ALA A 189 1.32 -6.44 -12.62
N MET A 190 1.55 -7.51 -13.39
CA MET A 190 2.48 -8.58 -13.03
C MET A 190 3.95 -8.14 -13.05
N ASN A 191 4.30 -7.18 -13.90
CA ASN A 191 5.68 -6.71 -14.11
C ASN A 191 5.88 -5.25 -13.67
N HIS A 192 5.10 -4.78 -12.69
CA HIS A 192 5.03 -3.36 -12.36
C HIS A 192 6.43 -2.76 -12.06
N PRO A 193 6.77 -1.59 -12.64
CA PRO A 193 8.14 -1.08 -12.79
C PRO A 193 8.94 -0.79 -11.50
N VAL A 194 8.29 -0.78 -10.34
CA VAL A 194 8.97 -0.57 -9.04
C VAL A 194 9.78 -1.80 -8.66
N ASN A 195 9.30 -2.97 -9.09
CA ASN A 195 9.68 -4.28 -8.61
C ASN A 195 10.14 -4.27 -7.12
N LEU A 196 9.19 -3.97 -6.22
CA LEU A 196 9.45 -3.94 -4.77
C LEU A 196 10.12 -5.23 -4.28
N TYR A 197 9.85 -6.35 -4.94
CA TYR A 197 10.53 -7.63 -4.69
C TYR A 197 12.02 -7.56 -4.97
N GLN A 198 12.42 -7.10 -6.16
CA GLN A 198 13.83 -6.90 -6.50
C GLN A 198 14.48 -5.88 -5.58
N PHE A 199 13.79 -4.82 -5.19
CA PHE A 199 14.33 -3.88 -4.21
C PHE A 199 14.68 -4.57 -2.88
N VAL A 200 13.74 -5.32 -2.31
CA VAL A 200 13.98 -6.09 -1.07
C VAL A 200 15.12 -7.09 -1.24
N GLU A 201 15.14 -7.82 -2.34
CA GLU A 201 16.16 -8.84 -2.63
C GLU A 201 17.57 -8.24 -2.79
N LEU A 202 17.69 -7.15 -3.55
CA LEU A 202 18.97 -6.57 -3.92
C LEU A 202 19.57 -5.69 -2.82
N TYR A 203 18.73 -5.00 -2.04
CA TYR A 203 19.18 -4.07 -0.99
C TYR A 203 19.10 -4.68 0.42
N GLY A 204 18.24 -5.69 0.65
CA GLY A 204 18.05 -6.33 1.96
C GLY A 204 19.30 -6.92 2.61
N PRO A 205 20.28 -7.45 1.84
CA PRO A 205 21.58 -7.87 2.41
C PRO A 205 22.37 -6.71 3.04
N TYR A 206 22.12 -5.48 2.63
CA TYR A 206 22.92 -4.30 3.00
C TYR A 206 22.17 -3.30 3.88
N ALA A 207 20.85 -3.35 3.90
CA ALA A 207 20.02 -2.46 4.69
C ALA A 207 18.81 -3.20 5.26
N GLN A 208 18.35 -2.80 6.44
CA GLN A 208 17.05 -3.20 6.96
C GLN A 208 15.95 -2.46 6.20
N ILE A 209 15.23 -3.16 5.32
CA ILE A 209 14.15 -2.58 4.51
C ILE A 209 12.82 -2.82 5.20
N GLN A 210 12.07 -1.75 5.43
CA GLN A 210 10.76 -1.82 6.06
C GLN A 210 9.74 -0.96 5.32
N PHE A 211 8.48 -1.38 5.33
CA PHE A 211 7.37 -0.71 4.66
C PHE A 211 6.35 -0.24 5.69
N VAL A 212 6.04 1.06 5.67
CA VAL A 212 4.93 1.63 6.44
C VAL A 212 3.79 1.89 5.46
N VAL A 213 2.80 0.99 5.48
CA VAL A 213 1.65 1.03 4.58
C VAL A 213 0.61 2.01 5.11
N LEU A 214 0.30 3.05 4.35
CA LEU A 214 -0.73 4.01 4.69
C LEU A 214 -2.07 3.56 4.12
N HIS A 215 -3.05 3.48 5.00
CA HIS A 215 -4.43 3.23 4.63
C HIS A 215 -5.30 4.43 4.94
N ARG A 216 -6.08 4.85 3.94
CA ARG A 216 -7.17 5.81 4.08
C ARG A 216 -8.43 5.18 3.49
N PRO A 217 -9.63 5.41 4.08
CA PRO A 217 -10.88 4.90 3.54
C PRO A 217 -11.01 5.14 2.03
N PHE A 218 -11.55 4.16 1.31
CA PHE A 218 -11.52 4.17 -0.16
C PHE A 218 -12.18 5.42 -0.77
N LEU A 219 -13.39 5.76 -0.31
CA LEU A 219 -14.13 6.94 -0.79
C LEU A 219 -13.32 8.23 -0.63
N GLU A 220 -12.67 8.41 0.51
CA GLU A 220 -11.86 9.61 0.75
C GLU A 220 -10.60 9.66 -0.09
N THR A 221 -10.02 8.49 -0.36
CA THR A 221 -8.86 8.36 -1.23
C THR A 221 -9.21 8.84 -2.62
N VAL A 222 -10.31 8.33 -3.20
CA VAL A 222 -10.79 8.76 -4.52
C VAL A 222 -11.20 10.24 -4.52
N ALA A 223 -11.98 10.67 -3.53
CA ALA A 223 -12.48 12.04 -3.44
C ALA A 223 -11.36 13.09 -3.28
N SER A 224 -10.17 12.69 -2.84
CA SER A 224 -9.03 13.62 -2.72
C SER A 224 -8.50 14.11 -4.08
N HIS A 225 -8.73 13.34 -5.16
CA HIS A 225 -8.31 13.64 -6.53
C HIS A 225 -9.40 13.26 -7.55
N MET A 226 -10.67 13.54 -7.24
CA MET A 226 -11.80 13.08 -8.06
C MET A 226 -11.80 13.57 -9.52
N ASP A 227 -11.13 14.69 -9.81
CA ASP A 227 -11.03 15.24 -11.18
C ASP A 227 -9.89 14.62 -12.00
N TRP A 228 -9.10 13.73 -11.40
CA TRP A 228 -7.96 13.12 -12.07
C TRP A 228 -8.41 11.92 -12.90
N ASP A 229 -7.56 11.48 -13.84
CA ASP A 229 -7.75 10.24 -14.57
C ASP A 229 -9.06 10.09 -15.37
N GLY A 230 -9.63 11.22 -15.79
CA GLY A 230 -10.91 11.26 -16.52
C GLY A 230 -12.14 11.29 -15.62
N GLY A 231 -11.96 11.55 -14.31
CA GLY A 231 -13.03 11.64 -13.33
C GLY A 231 -12.93 10.56 -12.25
N TRP A 232 -13.88 10.58 -11.31
CA TRP A 232 -13.89 9.70 -10.14
C TRP A 232 -13.86 8.22 -10.52
N GLU A 233 -14.54 7.83 -11.60
CA GLU A 233 -14.64 6.44 -12.05
C GLU A 233 -13.27 5.93 -12.52
N GLY A 234 -12.64 6.63 -13.47
CA GLY A 234 -11.32 6.29 -13.98
C GLY A 234 -10.24 6.31 -12.91
N HIS A 235 -10.29 7.30 -12.01
CA HIS A 235 -9.38 7.36 -10.87
C HIS A 235 -9.59 6.18 -9.91
N SER A 236 -10.84 5.82 -9.61
CA SER A 236 -11.14 4.67 -8.74
C SER A 236 -10.65 3.34 -9.32
N HIS A 237 -10.70 3.14 -10.64
CA HIS A 237 -10.18 1.95 -11.31
C HIS A 237 -8.67 1.83 -11.14
N LEU A 238 -7.95 2.92 -11.37
CA LEU A 238 -6.51 2.99 -11.17
C LEU A 238 -6.12 2.67 -9.72
N ILE A 239 -6.74 3.37 -8.76
CA ILE A 239 -6.43 3.19 -7.32
C ILE A 239 -6.62 1.74 -6.89
N ARG A 240 -7.74 1.11 -7.25
CA ARG A 240 -7.99 -0.29 -6.89
C ARG A 240 -6.98 -1.24 -7.55
N GLY A 241 -6.60 -0.98 -8.79
CA GLY A 241 -5.52 -1.69 -9.48
C GLY A 241 -4.22 -1.69 -8.68
N PHE A 242 -3.79 -0.50 -8.23
CA PHE A 242 -2.60 -0.38 -7.37
C PHE A 242 -2.79 -1.06 -6.01
N MET A 243 -3.96 -0.98 -5.38
CA MET A 243 -4.22 -1.70 -4.12
C MET A 243 -4.02 -3.21 -4.26
N VAL A 244 -4.44 -3.81 -5.38
CA VAL A 244 -4.18 -5.24 -5.66
C VAL A 244 -2.70 -5.54 -5.78
N LEU A 245 -1.94 -4.69 -6.49
CA LEU A 245 -0.49 -4.86 -6.63
C LEU A 245 0.22 -4.80 -5.29
N LEU A 246 -0.10 -3.78 -4.49
CA LEU A 246 0.47 -3.63 -3.16
C LEU A 246 0.09 -4.81 -2.28
N ARG A 247 -1.16 -5.27 -2.33
CA ARG A 247 -1.60 -6.44 -1.56
C ARG A 247 -0.83 -7.71 -1.91
N ARG A 248 -0.58 -7.98 -3.19
CA ARG A 248 0.23 -9.14 -3.63
C ARG A 248 1.64 -9.08 -3.07
N PHE A 249 2.29 -7.92 -3.22
CA PHE A 249 3.61 -7.68 -2.66
C PHE A 249 3.65 -7.96 -1.15
N LEU A 250 2.72 -7.38 -0.39
CA LEU A 250 2.68 -7.55 1.07
C LEU A 250 2.41 -9.00 1.50
N ASN A 251 1.67 -9.78 0.70
CA ASN A 251 1.40 -11.18 0.98
C ASN A 251 2.61 -12.08 0.70
N GLU A 252 3.30 -11.84 -0.41
CA GLU A 252 4.45 -12.65 -0.83
C GLU A 252 5.74 -12.27 -0.10
N ARG A 253 5.87 -11.01 0.32
CA ARG A 253 7.00 -10.47 1.08
C ARG A 253 6.56 -9.96 2.44
N GLY A 254 6.17 -10.91 3.31
CA GLY A 254 5.80 -10.62 4.69
C GLY A 254 7.00 -10.43 5.63
N VAL A 255 8.13 -11.03 5.31
CA VAL A 255 9.31 -11.12 6.19
C VAL A 255 10.62 -10.83 5.46
N ASP A 256 11.63 -10.43 6.22
CA ASP A 256 12.98 -10.19 5.78
C ASP A 256 13.70 -11.52 5.59
N GLY A 257 14.33 -11.72 4.43
CA GLY A 257 15.00 -12.99 4.11
C GLY A 257 16.24 -13.27 4.97
N VAL A 258 16.78 -12.26 5.67
CA VAL A 258 18.00 -12.38 6.49
C VAL A 258 17.63 -12.56 7.97
N THR A 259 16.72 -11.75 8.51
CA THR A 259 16.36 -11.77 9.94
C THR A 259 15.11 -12.60 10.24
N GLY A 260 14.27 -12.88 9.24
CA GLY A 260 12.96 -13.51 9.43
C GLY A 260 11.92 -12.59 10.08
N GLU A 261 12.27 -11.33 10.36
CA GLU A 261 11.37 -10.36 10.96
C GLU A 261 10.37 -9.82 9.94
N LYS A 262 9.22 -9.35 10.42
CA LYS A 262 8.21 -8.73 9.57
C LYS A 262 8.76 -7.44 8.93
N ILE A 263 8.60 -7.29 7.62
CA ILE A 263 9.11 -6.10 6.90
C ILE A 263 8.07 -5.03 6.67
N TRP A 264 6.81 -5.23 7.05
CA TRP A 264 5.80 -4.21 6.84
C TRP A 264 4.80 -4.09 7.98
N THR A 265 4.24 -2.88 8.12
CA THR A 265 3.09 -2.64 8.97
C THR A 265 2.12 -1.68 8.31
N ILE A 266 0.94 -1.51 8.90
CA ILE A 266 -0.10 -0.60 8.45
C ILE A 266 -0.34 0.51 9.46
N VAL A 267 -0.60 1.71 8.93
CA VAL A 267 -1.11 2.87 9.66
C VAL A 267 -2.46 3.24 9.06
N CYS A 268 -3.50 3.15 9.88
CA CYS A 268 -4.83 3.61 9.52
C CYS A 268 -4.90 5.12 9.71
N VAL A 269 -4.79 5.88 8.63
CA VAL A 269 -4.69 7.34 8.67
C VAL A 269 -5.92 7.96 9.34
N GLU A 270 -7.11 7.37 9.18
CA GLU A 270 -8.32 7.81 9.88
C GLU A 270 -8.13 7.89 11.40
N ARG A 271 -7.34 6.99 11.99
CA ARG A 271 -7.08 6.92 13.44
C ARG A 271 -6.14 8.02 13.92
N LEU A 272 -5.52 8.75 13.00
CA LEU A 272 -4.77 9.98 13.28
C LEU A 272 -5.65 11.22 13.21
N MET A 273 -6.86 11.12 12.65
CA MET A 273 -7.75 12.24 12.39
C MET A 273 -8.72 12.46 13.54
N SER A 274 -8.93 13.71 13.94
CA SER A 274 -9.87 14.09 15.01
C SER A 274 -11.29 13.60 14.76
N LYS A 275 -11.72 13.56 13.49
CA LYS A 275 -13.07 13.10 13.10
C LYS A 275 -13.39 11.66 13.50
N PHE A 276 -12.37 10.82 13.66
CA PHE A 276 -12.56 9.43 14.09
C PHE A 276 -13.00 9.34 15.56
N TYR A 277 -12.61 10.33 16.37
CA TYR A 277 -12.92 10.43 17.80
C TYR A 277 -14.07 11.42 18.05
N GLN A 278 -14.91 11.66 17.04
CA GLN A 278 -16.10 12.49 17.18
C GLN A 278 -17.26 11.68 17.77
N TYR A 279 -17.96 12.28 18.72
CA TYR A 279 -19.21 11.77 19.27
C TYR A 279 -20.32 12.81 19.16
N GLN A 280 -21.57 12.36 19.21
CA GLN A 280 -22.75 13.22 19.23
C GLN A 280 -23.02 13.67 20.67
N GLY A 281 -22.76 14.94 20.96
CA GLY A 281 -23.12 15.58 22.22
C GLY A 281 -24.35 16.49 22.08
N GLU A 282 -24.85 17.02 23.20
CA GLU A 282 -26.00 17.96 23.23
C GLU A 282 -25.76 19.26 22.43
N GLY A 283 -24.50 19.58 22.11
CA GLY A 283 -24.10 20.74 21.30
C GLY A 283 -23.65 20.40 19.86
N GLY A 284 -23.91 19.18 19.38
CA GLY A 284 -23.43 18.70 18.07
C GLY A 284 -22.16 17.85 18.17
N PRO A 285 -21.44 17.64 17.06
CA PRO A 285 -20.23 16.82 17.02
C PRO A 285 -19.12 17.41 17.91
N GLN A 286 -18.64 16.64 18.88
CA GLN A 286 -17.51 16.99 19.74
C GLN A 286 -16.40 15.95 19.60
N VAL A 287 -15.14 16.37 19.72
CA VAL A 287 -13.97 15.48 19.65
C VAL A 287 -13.56 15.11 21.08
N ASP A 288 -13.36 13.83 21.34
CA ASP A 288 -12.65 13.39 22.54
C ASP A 288 -11.14 13.58 22.32
N HIS A 289 -10.61 14.70 22.82
CA HIS A 289 -9.19 15.05 22.66
C HIS A 289 -8.26 14.08 23.41
N GLU A 290 -8.69 13.51 24.53
CA GLU A 290 -7.86 12.59 25.31
C GLU A 290 -7.72 11.26 24.57
N GLU A 291 -8.83 10.71 24.06
CA GLU A 291 -8.82 9.49 23.27
C GLU A 291 -8.04 9.67 21.96
N TRP A 292 -8.21 10.82 21.29
CA TRP A 292 -7.49 11.16 20.06
C TRP A 292 -5.97 11.23 20.27
N ASP A 293 -5.52 11.94 21.31
CA ASP A 293 -4.10 12.04 21.65
C ASP A 293 -3.53 10.68 22.10
N LEU A 294 -4.32 9.89 22.82
CA LEU A 294 -3.93 8.52 23.19
C LEU A 294 -3.77 7.62 21.96
N GLY A 295 -4.70 7.66 21.01
CA GLY A 295 -4.64 6.89 19.77
C GLY A 295 -3.40 7.25 18.93
N ARG A 296 -3.10 8.55 18.80
CA ARG A 296 -1.86 9.03 18.15
C ARG A 296 -0.60 8.51 18.81
N ARG A 297 -0.50 8.59 20.14
CA ARG A 297 0.66 8.05 20.89
C ARG A 297 0.81 6.54 20.72
N ARG A 298 -0.30 5.78 20.73
CA ARG A 298 -0.27 4.33 20.50
C ARG A 298 0.24 3.97 19.11
N ILE A 299 -0.18 4.71 18.08
CA ILE A 299 0.31 4.51 16.71
C ILE A 299 1.81 4.80 16.63
N LEU A 300 2.31 5.90 17.22
CA LEU A 300 3.74 6.19 17.24
C LEU A 300 4.56 5.14 18.00
N SER A 301 4.07 4.72 19.17
CA SER A 301 4.71 3.69 19.99
C SER A 301 4.81 2.37 19.24
N TYR A 302 3.72 1.96 18.59
CA TYR A 302 3.70 0.77 17.75
C TYR A 302 4.68 0.88 16.57
N LEU A 303 4.71 2.03 15.89
CA LEU A 303 5.64 2.25 14.77
C LEU A 303 7.08 2.17 15.24
N ALA A 304 7.41 2.78 16.38
CA ALA A 304 8.74 2.69 16.96
C ALA A 304 9.11 1.23 17.28
N ASP A 305 8.18 0.46 17.86
CA ASP A 305 8.40 -0.98 18.13
C ASP A 305 8.66 -1.78 16.85
N PHE A 306 7.83 -1.59 15.82
CA PHE A 306 8.00 -2.23 14.52
C PHE A 306 9.35 -1.87 13.87
N LEU A 307 9.79 -0.61 13.99
CA LEU A 307 11.05 -0.12 13.40
C LEU A 307 12.29 -0.44 14.26
N GLY A 308 12.12 -1.11 15.41
CA GLY A 308 13.23 -1.41 16.33
C GLY A 308 13.86 -0.14 16.90
N TRP A 309 13.03 0.83 17.24
CA TRP A 309 13.39 2.14 17.75
C TRP A 309 13.13 2.24 19.25
N SER A 310 14.03 2.90 19.99
CA SER A 310 13.99 2.94 21.45
C SER A 310 13.01 4.01 21.98
N GLN A 311 12.87 5.13 21.28
CA GLN A 311 11.99 6.22 21.68
C GLN A 311 10.59 6.02 21.10
N LYS A 312 9.63 5.76 21.98
CA LYS A 312 8.23 5.49 21.64
C LYS A 312 7.32 6.72 21.74
N GLU A 313 7.78 7.73 22.45
CA GLU A 313 7.06 8.99 22.67
C GLU A 313 7.68 10.10 21.83
N CYS A 314 6.83 10.94 21.25
CA CYS A 314 7.25 12.10 20.47
C CYS A 314 6.14 13.15 20.53
N LYS A 315 6.35 14.19 21.34
CA LYS A 315 5.30 15.18 21.67
C LYS A 315 5.01 16.14 20.51
N ASP A 316 6.04 16.44 19.73
CA ASP A 316 6.05 17.38 18.61
C ASP A 316 5.91 16.69 17.25
N CYS A 317 5.79 15.36 17.21
CA CYS A 317 5.63 14.60 15.96
C CYS A 317 4.43 15.05 15.13
N PHE A 318 3.38 15.59 15.76
CA PHE A 318 2.17 16.06 15.09
C PHE A 318 2.14 17.58 14.87
N ASP A 319 3.21 18.32 15.19
CA ASP A 319 3.22 19.79 15.09
C ASP A 319 3.05 20.29 13.66
N SER A 320 3.53 19.52 12.67
CA SER A 320 3.34 19.78 11.25
C SER A 320 2.05 19.17 10.67
N TRP A 321 1.34 18.34 11.44
CA TRP A 321 0.11 17.72 10.96
C TRP A 321 -0.99 18.77 10.84
N ARG A 322 -1.68 18.75 9.68
CA ARG A 322 -2.79 19.65 9.38
C ARG A 322 -3.94 18.83 8.85
N GLU A 323 -5.01 18.76 9.63
CA GLU A 323 -6.25 18.16 9.15
C GLU A 323 -6.93 19.14 8.21
N ARG A 324 -7.15 18.72 6.96
CA ARG A 324 -7.99 19.49 6.07
C ARG A 324 -9.42 19.34 6.54
N SER A 325 -10.06 20.47 6.84
CA SER A 325 -11.47 20.55 7.23
C SER A 325 -12.43 20.23 6.08
N SER A 326 -11.95 20.16 4.84
CA SER A 326 -12.79 19.79 3.70
C SER A 326 -13.15 18.32 3.78
N ASP A 327 -14.40 18.02 4.09
CA ASP A 327 -14.97 16.70 3.85
C ASP A 327 -15.02 16.47 2.33
N LYS A 328 -14.00 15.81 1.81
CA LYS A 328 -13.91 15.52 0.38
C LYS A 328 -15.02 14.60 -0.10
N ILE A 329 -15.61 13.79 0.79
CA ILE A 329 -16.76 12.96 0.39
C ILE A 329 -17.96 13.84 0.04
N SER A 330 -18.14 14.98 0.73
CA SER A 330 -19.24 15.91 0.44
C SER A 330 -19.18 16.55 -0.95
N SER A 331 -18.04 16.47 -1.66
CA SER A 331 -17.97 16.91 -3.06
C SER A 331 -18.40 15.85 -4.07
N LEU A 332 -18.61 14.59 -3.65
CA LEU A 332 -19.18 13.55 -4.48
C LEU A 332 -20.71 13.66 -4.50
N GLN A 333 -21.30 13.48 -5.68
CA GLN A 333 -22.76 13.42 -5.85
C GLN A 333 -23.28 12.00 -5.55
N ASN A 334 -24.58 11.87 -5.25
CA ASN A 334 -25.18 10.59 -4.87
C ASN A 334 -25.05 9.50 -5.95
N ASP A 335 -25.11 9.89 -7.23
CA ASP A 335 -24.93 9.01 -8.39
C ASP A 335 -23.46 8.59 -8.59
N GLU A 336 -22.51 9.29 -7.98
CA GLU A 336 -21.08 8.93 -7.96
C GLU A 336 -20.73 8.03 -6.76
N ILE A 337 -21.40 8.25 -5.61
CA ILE A 337 -21.15 7.49 -4.37
C ILE A 337 -21.55 6.01 -4.55
N MET A 338 -22.71 5.73 -5.15
CA MET A 338 -23.20 4.35 -5.25
C MET A 338 -22.27 3.42 -6.05
N PRO A 339 -21.78 3.79 -7.25
CA PRO A 339 -20.76 3.01 -7.95
C PRO A 339 -19.46 2.87 -7.15
N LEU A 340 -19.01 3.92 -6.45
CA LEU A 340 -17.81 3.84 -5.62
C LEU A 340 -17.96 2.88 -4.44
N LEU A 341 -19.16 2.73 -3.87
CA LEU A 341 -19.45 1.72 -2.85
C LEU A 341 -19.38 0.31 -3.43
N ASP A 342 -19.83 0.09 -4.67
CA ASP A 342 -19.65 -1.20 -5.33
C ASP A 342 -18.17 -1.48 -5.62
N HIS A 343 -17.42 -0.45 -6.03
CA HIS A 343 -15.97 -0.53 -6.19
C HIS A 343 -15.24 -0.88 -4.89
N MET A 344 -15.70 -0.35 -3.76
CA MET A 344 -15.19 -0.64 -2.42
C MET A 344 -15.45 -2.11 -2.03
N LYS A 345 -16.63 -2.66 -2.34
CA LYS A 345 -16.92 -4.09 -2.10
C LYS A 345 -15.99 -5.01 -2.89
N GLU A 346 -15.59 -4.62 -4.10
CA GLU A 346 -14.66 -5.43 -4.92
C GLU A 346 -13.26 -5.54 -4.31
N ILE A 347 -12.86 -4.60 -3.44
CA ILE A 347 -11.57 -4.62 -2.73
C ILE A 347 -11.68 -5.12 -1.28
N GLU A 348 -12.87 -5.51 -0.83
CA GLU A 348 -13.06 -6.07 0.50
C GLU A 348 -12.22 -7.35 0.69
N GLY A 349 -11.44 -7.41 1.78
CA GLY A 349 -10.49 -8.49 2.04
C GLY A 349 -9.19 -8.43 1.22
N ILE A 350 -9.11 -7.52 0.23
CA ILE A 350 -7.88 -7.18 -0.49
C ILE A 350 -7.19 -5.99 0.22
N TRP A 351 -7.94 -4.92 0.48
CA TRP A 351 -7.47 -3.69 1.10
C TRP A 351 -8.51 -3.16 2.10
N PRO A 352 -8.12 -2.70 3.31
CA PRO A 352 -6.78 -2.75 3.88
C PRO A 352 -6.24 -4.17 4.10
N PRO A 353 -4.92 -4.38 4.06
CA PRO A 353 -4.33 -5.64 4.50
C PRO A 353 -4.57 -5.85 6.01
N VAL A 354 -5.13 -7.01 6.36
CA VAL A 354 -5.44 -7.35 7.76
C VAL A 354 -4.20 -7.84 8.49
N LEU A 355 -3.95 -7.27 9.67
CA LEU A 355 -2.97 -7.76 10.64
C LEU A 355 -3.68 -8.57 11.73
N LEU A 356 -3.40 -9.88 11.81
CA LEU A 356 -4.04 -10.80 12.76
C LEU A 356 -3.80 -10.40 14.22
N GLU A 357 -2.59 -9.90 14.52
CA GLU A 357 -2.19 -9.44 15.85
C GLU A 357 -1.91 -7.94 15.80
N SER A 358 -2.97 -7.15 15.86
CA SER A 358 -2.88 -5.70 15.72
C SER A 358 -3.65 -4.95 16.80
N LEU A 359 -3.11 -3.79 17.16
CA LEU A 359 -3.76 -2.86 18.06
C LEU A 359 -5.09 -2.39 17.45
N PRO A 360 -6.08 -1.98 18.27
CA PRO A 360 -7.32 -1.38 17.77
C PRO A 360 -7.09 -0.26 16.75
N GLU A 361 -6.06 0.56 16.93
CA GLU A 361 -5.68 1.68 16.08
C GLU A 361 -5.08 1.27 14.72
N GLN A 362 -4.80 -0.02 14.53
CA GLN A 362 -4.36 -0.60 13.26
C GLN A 362 -5.48 -1.37 12.55
N ARG A 363 -6.68 -1.39 13.12
CA ARG A 363 -7.88 -1.94 12.48
C ARG A 363 -8.54 -0.84 11.66
N CYS A 364 -8.11 -0.77 10.41
CA CYS A 364 -8.60 0.20 9.45
C CYS A 364 -10.04 -0.16 9.03
N SER A 365 -10.87 0.85 8.86
CA SER A 365 -12.12 0.73 8.11
C SER A 365 -11.81 0.39 6.65
N THR A 366 -12.76 -0.26 5.97
CA THR A 366 -12.72 -0.52 4.53
C THR A 366 -13.13 0.71 3.74
#